data_AF-A0AB37VRA8-F1
#
_entry.id   AF-A0AB37VRA8-F1
#
_cell.length_a   1.000
_cell.length_b   1.000
_cell.length_c   1.000
_cell.angle_alpha   90.00
_cell.angle_beta   90.00
_cell.angle_gamma   90.00
#
_symmetry.space_group_name_H-M   'P 1'
#
loop_
_entity.id
_entity.type
_entity.pdbx_description
1 polymer ?
#
loop_
_entity_poly.entity_id
_entity_poly.type
_entity_poly.pdbx_seq_one_letter_code
_entity_poly.pdbx_strand_id
1 'polypeptide(L)'
;MVDFDKKEEKIIEKIAETIEKLDVELEKIDSLNEKKDKKHEFKKWFAEKKAIHEIKRLLHEVDKYDKYDEKEMEKIEKAFDFM
;
A
#
# COMPACT_ATOMS: atom_id res chain seq x y z
N MET A 1 7.23 -9.41 -29.13
CA MET A 1 6.75 -8.07 -28.75
C MET A 1 5.35 -8.13 -28.08
N VAL A 2 4.97 -9.27 -27.45
CA VAL A 2 3.61 -9.50 -26.91
C VAL A 2 3.64 -9.69 -25.38
N ASP A 3 4.81 -9.90 -24.78
CA ASP A 3 4.93 -10.22 -23.36
C ASP A 3 5.02 -8.98 -22.46
N PHE A 4 5.47 -7.84 -22.98
CA PHE A 4 5.57 -6.60 -22.21
C PHE A 4 4.18 -6.03 -21.89
N ASP A 5 3.28 -5.97 -22.88
CA ASP A 5 1.90 -5.52 -22.66
C ASP A 5 1.18 -6.40 -21.63
N LYS A 6 1.38 -7.71 -21.68
CA LYS A 6 0.82 -8.65 -20.69
C LYS A 6 1.39 -8.46 -19.28
N LYS A 7 2.66 -8.04 -19.17
CA LYS A 7 3.30 -7.78 -17.87
C LYS A 7 2.79 -6.47 -17.28
N GLU A 8 2.66 -5.42 -18.09
CA GLU A 8 2.09 -4.13 -17.68
C GLU A 8 0.62 -4.28 -17.28
N GLU A 9 -0.19 -5.00 -18.05
CA GLU A 9 -1.60 -5.26 -17.76
C GLU A 9 -1.78 -5.99 -16.41
N LYS A 10 -1.01 -7.05 -16.15
CA LYS A 10 -1.02 -7.74 -14.85
C LYS A 10 -0.60 -6.86 -13.68
N ILE A 11 0.27 -5.87 -13.92
CA ILE A 11 0.71 -4.95 -12.87
C ILE A 11 -0.38 -3.92 -12.58
N ILE A 12 -1.09 -3.46 -13.60
CA ILE A 12 -2.28 -2.62 -13.44
C ILE A 12 -3.36 -3.37 -12.63
N GLU A 13 -3.62 -4.64 -12.95
CA GLU A 13 -4.53 -5.50 -12.17
C GLU A 13 -4.09 -5.57 -10.69
N LYS A 14 -2.82 -5.85 -10.42
CA LYS A 14 -2.28 -5.87 -9.04
C LYS A 14 -2.39 -4.54 -8.31
N ILE A 15 -2.21 -3.42 -9.01
CA ILE A 15 -2.40 -2.07 -8.45
C ILE A 15 -3.87 -1.89 -8.06
N ALA A 16 -4.80 -2.28 -8.93
CA ALA A 16 -6.23 -2.24 -8.62
C ALA A 16 -6.56 -3.11 -7.39
N GLU A 17 -6.07 -4.36 -7.33
CA GLU A 17 -6.25 -5.23 -6.17
C GLU A 17 -5.65 -4.63 -4.88
N THR A 18 -4.54 -3.91 -4.98
CA THR A 18 -3.90 -3.24 -3.83
C THR A 18 -4.77 -2.10 -3.31
N ILE A 19 -5.40 -1.34 -4.22
CA ILE A 19 -6.33 -0.26 -3.86
C ILE A 19 -7.59 -0.84 -3.22
N GLU A 20 -8.18 -1.88 -3.82
CA GLU A 20 -9.37 -2.55 -3.24
C GLU A 20 -9.09 -3.09 -1.84
N LYS A 21 -7.91 -3.68 -1.61
CA LYS A 21 -7.50 -4.13 -0.28
C LYS A 21 -7.39 -2.97 0.71
N LEU A 22 -6.82 -1.83 0.28
CA LEU A 22 -6.75 -0.63 1.11
C LEU A 22 -8.14 -0.14 1.49
N ASP A 23 -9.06 -0.02 0.53
CA ASP A 23 -10.44 0.41 0.80
C ASP A 23 -11.12 -0.49 1.84
N VAL A 24 -11.00 -1.81 1.68
CA VAL A 24 -11.53 -2.79 2.63
C VAL A 24 -10.88 -2.67 4.02
N GLU A 25 -9.57 -2.43 4.11
CA GLU A 25 -8.88 -2.20 5.38
C GLU A 25 -9.33 -0.90 6.05
N LEU A 26 -9.50 0.18 5.30
CA LEU A 26 -9.96 1.46 5.82
C LEU A 26 -11.41 1.36 6.33
N GLU A 27 -12.30 0.71 5.59
CA GLU A 27 -13.68 0.44 6.02
C GLU A 27 -13.72 -0.39 7.31
N LYS A 28 -12.86 -1.41 7.42
CA LYS A 28 -12.75 -2.21 8.65
C LYS A 28 -12.32 -1.36 9.82
N ILE A 29 -11.33 -0.48 9.65
CA ILE A 29 -10.85 0.42 10.71
C ILE A 29 -11.95 1.42 11.12
N ASP A 30 -12.71 1.96 10.16
CA ASP A 30 -13.85 2.84 10.44
C ASP A 30 -15.01 2.14 11.14
N SER A 31 -15.19 0.84 10.86
CA SER A 31 -16.23 0.01 11.48
C SER A 31 -15.88 -0.46 12.88
N LEU A 32 -14.62 -0.27 13.33
CA LEU A 32 -14.24 -0.55 14.73
C LEU A 32 -14.98 0.42 15.64
N ASN A 33 -15.87 -0.13 16.48
CA ASN A 33 -16.75 0.60 17.40
C ASN A 33 -16.02 1.28 18.59
N GLU A 34 -14.69 1.31 18.55
CA GLU A 34 -13.88 2.11 19.48
C GLU A 34 -14.08 3.59 19.11
N LYS A 35 -14.15 4.49 20.10
CA LYS A 35 -14.17 5.95 19.84
C LYS A 35 -13.11 6.24 18.79
N LYS A 36 -13.43 7.05 17.76
CA LYS A 36 -12.45 7.52 16.76
C LYS A 36 -11.32 8.25 17.49
N ASP A 37 -10.32 7.47 17.90
CA ASP A 37 -9.19 7.90 18.70
C ASP A 37 -7.96 7.90 17.81
N LYS A 38 -6.89 8.55 18.27
CA LYS A 38 -5.66 8.73 17.47
C LYS A 38 -5.11 7.41 16.91
N LYS A 39 -5.33 6.30 17.62
CA LYS A 39 -4.93 4.94 17.19
C LYS A 39 -5.59 4.49 15.88
N HIS A 40 -6.85 4.88 15.62
CA HIS A 40 -7.50 4.57 14.34
C HIS A 40 -6.89 5.37 13.20
N GLU A 41 -6.63 6.67 13.41
CA GLU A 41 -5.96 7.51 12.41
C GLU A 41 -4.55 6.97 12.08
N PHE A 42 -3.80 6.52 13.09
CA PHE A 42 -2.49 5.89 12.86
C PHE A 42 -2.58 4.56 12.11
N LYS A 43 -3.56 3.71 12.42
CA LYS A 43 -3.79 2.46 11.66
C LYS A 43 -4.14 2.73 10.20
N LYS A 44 -4.98 3.74 9.93
CA LYS A 44 -5.32 4.16 8.56
C LYS A 44 -4.09 4.67 7.82
N TRP A 45 -3.35 5.59 8.45
CA TRP A 45 -2.12 6.12 7.89
C TRP A 45 -1.12 5.00 7.56
N PHE A 46 -0.97 4.02 8.45
CA PHE A 46 -0.09 2.87 8.20
C PHE A 46 -0.57 2.02 7.01
N ALA A 47 -1.87 1.72 6.93
CA ALA A 47 -2.46 0.99 5.81
C ALA A 47 -2.24 1.73 4.47
N GLU A 48 -2.48 3.05 4.43
CA GLU A 48 -2.22 3.88 3.26
C GLU A 48 -0.74 3.85 2.85
N LYS A 49 0.18 3.97 3.82
CA LYS A 49 1.62 3.92 3.55
C LYS A 49 2.06 2.57 2.99
N LYS A 50 1.52 1.47 3.52
CA LYS A 50 1.77 0.12 3.04
C LYS A 50 1.30 -0.04 1.59
N ALA A 51 0.07 0.36 1.29
CA ALA A 51 -0.49 0.28 -0.05
C ALA A 51 0.32 1.11 -1.05
N ILE A 52 0.71 2.34 -0.68
CA ILE A 52 1.56 3.19 -1.53
C ILE A 52 2.93 2.54 -1.77
N HIS A 53 3.55 1.94 -0.76
CA HIS A 53 4.81 1.24 -0.91
C HIS A 53 4.70 0.05 -1.88
N GLU A 54 3.62 -0.72 -1.76
CA GLU A 54 3.36 -1.86 -2.64
C GLU A 54 3.12 -1.40 -4.10
N ILE A 55 2.36 -0.33 -4.31
CA ILE A 55 2.19 0.28 -5.65
C ILE A 55 3.53 0.75 -6.22
N LYS A 56 4.38 1.42 -5.43
CA LYS A 56 5.73 1.84 -5.86
C LYS A 56 6.58 0.65 -6.28
N ARG A 57 6.53 -0.46 -5.52
CA ARG A 57 7.23 -1.71 -5.85
C ARG A 57 6.72 -2.28 -7.18
N LEU A 58 5.41 -2.38 -7.35
CA LEU A 58 4.78 -2.91 -8.56
C LEU A 58 5.16 -2.08 -9.81
N LEU A 59 5.18 -0.75 -9.67
CA LEU A 59 5.63 0.15 -10.74
C LEU A 59 7.14 0.06 -11.01
N HIS A 60 7.95 -0.22 -9.99
CA HIS A 60 9.38 -0.49 -10.16
C HIS A 60 9.62 -1.80 -10.94
N GLU A 61 8.81 -2.84 -10.71
CA GLU A 61 8.92 -4.12 -11.43
C GLU A 61 8.68 -4.01 -12.95
N VAL A 62 8.05 -2.93 -13.41
CA VAL A 62 7.81 -2.61 -14.83
C VAL A 62 8.63 -1.42 -15.33
N ASP A 63 9.67 -1.02 -14.58
CA ASP A 63 10.56 0.09 -14.92
C ASP A 63 9.80 1.42 -15.14
N LYS A 64 8.63 1.60 -14.50
CA LYS A 64 7.84 2.84 -14.54
C LYS A 64 8.10 3.74 -13.32
N TYR A 65 8.83 3.24 -12.32
CA TYR A 65 9.14 3.98 -11.10
C TYR A 65 10.50 3.61 -10.51
N ASP A 66 11.51 4.46 -10.70
CA ASP A 66 12.89 4.20 -10.22
C ASP A 66 13.13 4.53 -8.74
N LYS A 67 12.27 5.34 -8.12
CA LYS A 67 12.50 5.85 -6.76
C LYS A 67 11.98 4.91 -5.67
N TYR A 68 11.94 3.62 -5.95
CA TYR A 68 11.53 2.63 -4.97
C TYR A 68 12.66 2.44 -3.94
N ASP A 69 12.33 2.56 -2.65
CA ASP A 69 13.23 2.27 -1.53
C ASP A 69 12.63 1.10 -0.74
N GLU A 70 13.22 -0.08 -0.86
CA GLU A 70 12.83 -1.29 -0.11
C GLU A 70 12.78 -1.03 1.40
N LYS A 71 13.65 -0.16 1.91
CA LYS A 71 13.74 0.17 3.34
C LYS A 71 12.72 1.21 3.79
N GLU A 72 11.94 1.79 2.88
CA GLU A 72 10.87 2.73 3.21
C GLU A 72 9.84 2.06 4.13
N MET A 73 9.46 0.82 3.84
CA MET A 73 8.50 0.08 4.66
C MET A 73 9.06 -0.27 6.04
N GLU A 74 10.31 -0.74 6.12
CA GLU A 74 10.95 -1.03 7.42
C GLU A 74 11.00 0.20 8.35
N LYS A 75 11.21 1.40 7.79
CA LYS A 75 11.20 2.66 8.57
C LYS A 75 9.80 2.97 9.08
N ILE A 76 8.78 2.69 8.27
CA ILE A 76 7.37 2.95 8.60
C ILE A 76 6.88 1.93 9.64
N GLU A 77 7.25 0.66 9.52
CA GLU A 77 6.97 -0.38 10.51
C GLU A 77 7.61 -0.06 11.86
N LYS A 78 8.89 0.34 11.88
CA LYS A 78 9.54 0.79 13.11
C LYS A 78 8.85 2.00 13.74
N ALA A 79 8.35 2.94 12.94
CA ALA A 79 7.62 4.10 13.44
C ALA A 79 6.25 3.70 13.99
N PHE A 80 5.61 2.69 13.42
CA PHE A 80 4.33 2.15 13.87
C PHE A 80 4.47 1.36 15.18
N ASP A 81 5.49 0.49 15.30
CA ASP A 81 5.75 -0.31 16.51
C ASP A 81 6.13 0.54 17.72
N PHE A 82 6.62 1.77 17.51
CA PHE A 82 7.03 2.68 18.59
C PHE A 82 5.87 3.52 19.17
N MET A 83 4.66 3.44 18.60
CA MET A 83 3.47 4.21 19.04
C MET A 83 2.44 3.34 19.78
#